data_AF-A0A382P5N0-F1
#
_entry.id   AF-A0A382P5N0-F1
#
_cell.length_a   1.000
_cell.length_b   1.000
_cell.length_c   1.000
_cell.angle_alpha   90.00
_cell.angle_beta   90.00
_cell.angle_gamma   90.00
#
_symmetry.space_group_name_H-M   'P 1'
#
loop_
_entity.id
_entity.type
_entity.pdbx_description
1 polymer ?
#
loop_
_entity_poly.entity_id
_entity_poly.type
_entity_poly.pdbx_seq_one_letter_code
_entity_poly.pdbx_strand_id
1 'polypeptide(L)'
;MRNVIGVILGGGQGARLFPLTEYRSKPAVPIGGKYRLIDIPISNCIHSGVDKIFVLTQFNSGSLNRHVSLTYRFDSFGEGFVEILAAEQTMEDMNWYQGTADAVRKQLRSIHSRRGNEVLILSGDHLYRMDYRPFVEEHRQRQADVSIAVKPVRREQASELGILQVNEEGRIVAFCEKPQTDEELDALRLPQAPGDDPEACYLAS
;
A
#
# COMPACT_ATOMS: atom_id res chain seq x y z
N MET A 1 -4.76 16.58 -6.12
CA MET A 1 -3.74 15.50 -6.09
C MET A 1 -2.30 16.00 -5.90
N ARG A 2 -1.91 17.21 -6.35
CA ARG A 2 -0.55 17.77 -6.18
C ARG A 2 0.01 17.86 -4.73
N ASN A 3 -0.86 17.83 -3.73
CA ASN A 3 -0.51 17.87 -2.30
C ASN A 3 -0.49 16.47 -1.64
N VAL A 4 -0.73 15.41 -2.42
CA VAL A 4 -0.72 14.02 -1.95
C VAL A 4 0.65 13.43 -2.23
N ILE A 5 1.25 12.81 -1.22
CA ILE A 5 2.50 12.05 -1.35
C ILE A 5 2.15 10.56 -1.34
N GLY A 6 2.54 9.83 -2.37
CA GLY A 6 2.43 8.37 -2.40
C GLY A 6 3.59 7.73 -1.66
N VAL A 7 3.31 6.82 -0.72
CA VAL A 7 4.34 6.03 -0.04
C VAL A 7 4.04 4.56 -0.30
N ILE A 8 4.91 3.92 -1.07
CA ILE A 8 4.78 2.52 -1.48
C ILE A 8 5.67 1.66 -0.59
N LEU A 9 5.05 0.71 0.10
CA LEU A 9 5.71 -0.23 0.99
C LEU A 9 6.19 -1.45 0.21
N GLY A 10 7.49 -1.53 -0.05
CA GLY A 10 8.16 -2.57 -0.85
C GLY A 10 9.02 -3.55 -0.04
N GLY A 11 8.80 -3.66 1.28
CA GLY A 11 9.64 -4.44 2.20
C GLY A 11 9.39 -5.95 2.26
N GLY A 12 8.38 -6.47 1.57
CA GLY A 12 8.00 -7.88 1.68
C GLY A 12 9.10 -8.84 1.20
N GLN A 13 9.58 -9.72 2.09
CA GLN A 13 10.55 -10.78 1.76
C GLN A 13 10.00 -11.79 0.74
N GLY A 14 8.66 -11.92 0.62
CA GLY A 14 8.05 -12.78 -0.39
C GLY A 14 8.42 -14.26 -0.23
N ALA A 15 8.49 -14.76 1.01
CA ALA A 15 8.88 -16.15 1.30
C ALA A 15 8.02 -17.20 0.58
N ARG A 16 6.73 -16.90 0.34
CA ARG A 16 5.80 -17.78 -0.40
C ARG A 16 6.10 -17.91 -1.90
N LEU A 17 6.96 -17.04 -2.45
CA LEU A 17 7.35 -17.04 -3.86
C LEU A 17 8.75 -17.60 -4.09
N PHE A 18 9.36 -18.25 -3.09
CA PHE A 18 10.60 -18.97 -3.29
C PHE A 18 10.42 -20.03 -4.40
N PRO A 19 11.36 -20.16 -5.38
CA PRO A 19 12.68 -19.53 -5.46
C PRO A 19 12.73 -18.18 -6.22
N LEU A 20 11.62 -17.64 -6.70
CA LEU A 20 11.59 -16.40 -7.50
C LEU A 20 12.08 -15.15 -6.73
N THR A 21 12.09 -15.20 -5.41
CA THR A 21 12.53 -14.13 -4.50
C THR A 21 13.93 -14.35 -3.92
N GLU A 22 14.68 -15.37 -4.36
CA GLU A 22 16.02 -15.68 -3.83
C GLU A 22 17.01 -14.51 -4.00
N TYR A 23 17.06 -13.92 -5.19
CA TYR A 23 18.00 -12.83 -5.51
C TYR A 23 17.33 -11.44 -5.62
N ARG A 24 16.03 -11.33 -5.31
CA ARG A 24 15.25 -10.09 -5.53
C ARG A 24 14.08 -9.97 -4.57
N SER A 25 13.69 -8.75 -4.23
CA SER A 25 12.49 -8.49 -3.42
C SER A 25 11.21 -8.83 -4.20
N LYS A 26 10.11 -9.15 -3.48
CA LYS A 26 8.79 -9.43 -4.10
C LYS A 26 8.34 -8.34 -5.09
N PRO A 27 8.47 -7.03 -4.79
CA PRO A 27 8.10 -5.97 -5.74
C PRO A 27 8.93 -5.94 -7.03
N ALA A 28 10.12 -6.56 -7.04
CA ALA A 28 11.00 -6.64 -8.20
C ALA A 28 10.75 -7.88 -9.08
N VAL A 29 9.75 -8.71 -8.75
CA VAL A 29 9.36 -9.87 -9.55
C VAL A 29 8.77 -9.39 -10.89
N PRO A 30 9.25 -9.90 -12.04
CA PRO A 30 8.74 -9.53 -13.35
C PRO A 30 7.31 -10.04 -13.59
N ILE A 31 6.49 -9.22 -14.25
CA ILE A 31 5.13 -9.53 -14.71
C ILE A 31 4.99 -9.13 -16.17
N GLY A 32 4.29 -9.93 -16.97
CA GLY A 32 3.95 -9.58 -18.36
C GLY A 32 5.18 -9.32 -19.24
N GLY A 33 6.31 -9.95 -18.93
CA GLY A 33 7.57 -9.84 -19.66
C GLY A 33 8.41 -8.61 -19.35
N LYS A 34 7.80 -7.41 -19.34
CA LYS A 34 8.54 -6.13 -19.23
C LYS A 34 8.34 -5.37 -17.91
N TYR A 35 7.27 -5.67 -17.18
CA TYR A 35 6.89 -4.92 -15.98
C TYR A 35 7.35 -5.63 -14.72
N ARG A 36 7.29 -4.94 -13.60
CA ARG A 36 7.49 -5.47 -12.24
C ARG A 36 6.27 -5.18 -11.39
N LEU A 37 6.11 -5.92 -10.30
CA LEU A 37 5.00 -5.69 -9.35
C LEU A 37 4.94 -4.23 -8.87
N ILE A 38 6.11 -3.60 -8.62
CA ILE A 38 6.17 -2.20 -8.18
C ILE A 38 5.62 -1.20 -9.20
N ASP A 39 5.58 -1.55 -10.49
CA ASP A 39 5.14 -0.64 -11.55
C ASP A 39 3.64 -0.38 -11.45
N ILE A 40 2.89 -1.30 -10.83
CA ILE A 40 1.44 -1.21 -10.67
C ILE A 40 1.06 -0.04 -9.75
N PRO A 41 1.47 0.00 -8.47
CA PRO A 41 1.15 1.12 -7.60
C PRO A 41 1.77 2.43 -8.09
N ILE A 42 2.97 2.42 -8.69
CA ILE A 42 3.57 3.63 -9.27
C ILE A 42 2.70 4.16 -10.43
N SER A 43 2.28 3.29 -11.34
CA SER A 43 1.45 3.70 -12.48
C SER A 43 0.07 4.17 -12.04
N ASN A 44 -0.54 3.52 -11.04
CA ASN A 44 -1.81 3.97 -10.47
C ASN A 44 -1.66 5.37 -9.84
N CYS A 45 -0.56 5.64 -9.14
CA CYS A 45 -0.25 6.99 -8.62
C CYS A 45 -0.17 8.02 -9.74
N ILE A 46 0.66 7.76 -10.75
CA ILE A 46 0.88 8.68 -11.87
C ILE A 46 -0.42 8.94 -12.63
N HIS A 47 -1.20 7.91 -12.95
CA HIS A 47 -2.50 8.06 -13.62
C HIS A 47 -3.53 8.79 -12.76
N SER A 48 -3.43 8.70 -11.44
CA SER A 48 -4.26 9.46 -10.50
C SER A 48 -3.75 10.90 -10.28
N GLY A 49 -2.64 11.30 -10.89
CA GLY A 49 -2.02 12.62 -10.71
C GLY A 49 -1.25 12.79 -9.40
N VAL A 50 -0.79 11.69 -8.80
CA VAL A 50 0.15 11.64 -7.67
C VAL A 50 1.55 11.42 -8.25
N ASP A 51 2.34 12.49 -8.32
CA ASP A 51 3.66 12.52 -8.95
C ASP A 51 4.83 12.60 -7.95
N LYS A 52 4.54 12.74 -6.65
CA LYS A 52 5.51 12.68 -5.54
C LYS A 52 5.42 11.32 -4.87
N ILE A 53 6.34 10.41 -5.18
CA ILE A 53 6.25 9.01 -4.78
C ILE A 53 7.54 8.60 -4.06
N PHE A 54 7.38 8.07 -2.85
CA PHE A 54 8.41 7.39 -2.10
C PHE A 54 8.20 5.88 -2.16
N VAL A 55 9.27 5.13 -2.38
CA VAL A 55 9.25 3.66 -2.38
C VAL A 55 10.16 3.16 -1.26
N LEU A 56 9.57 2.62 -0.20
CA LEU A 56 10.31 2.09 0.95
C LEU A 56 10.74 0.66 0.70
N THR A 57 12.04 0.37 0.80
CA THR A 57 12.59 -0.96 0.48
C THR A 57 13.54 -1.43 1.58
N GLN A 58 13.50 -2.72 1.92
CA GLN A 58 14.33 -3.30 2.99
C GLN A 58 15.38 -4.28 2.48
N PHE A 59 15.08 -5.03 1.41
CA PHE A 59 15.94 -6.11 0.91
C PHE A 59 16.20 -5.99 -0.59
N ASN A 60 17.40 -6.37 -1.04
CA ASN A 60 17.78 -6.53 -2.45
C ASN A 60 17.37 -5.35 -3.36
N SER A 61 17.60 -4.12 -2.90
CA SER A 61 17.10 -2.89 -3.54
C SER A 61 17.84 -2.50 -4.83
N GLY A 62 19.04 -3.02 -5.10
CA GLY A 62 19.86 -2.57 -6.24
C GLY A 62 19.18 -2.74 -7.62
N SER A 63 18.55 -3.89 -7.87
CA SER A 63 17.81 -4.13 -9.12
C SER A 63 16.56 -3.24 -9.22
N LEU A 64 15.87 -3.04 -8.10
CA LEU A 64 14.68 -2.20 -8.03
C LEU A 64 15.03 -0.73 -8.26
N ASN A 65 16.10 -0.26 -7.63
CA ASN A 65 16.62 1.10 -7.78
C ASN A 65 17.01 1.42 -9.23
N ARG A 66 17.75 0.52 -9.87
CA ARG A 66 18.09 0.67 -11.29
C ARG A 66 16.84 0.76 -12.18
N HIS A 67 15.86 -0.10 -11.96
CA HIS A 67 14.62 -0.12 -12.74
C HIS A 67 13.83 1.17 -12.60
N VAL A 68 13.61 1.63 -11.36
CA VAL A 68 12.85 2.85 -11.09
C VAL A 68 13.58 4.08 -11.63
N SER A 69 14.89 4.19 -11.40
CA SER A 69 15.70 5.32 -11.87
C SER A 69 15.75 5.44 -13.39
N LEU A 70 15.69 4.32 -14.12
CA LEU A 70 15.69 4.32 -15.58
C LEU A 70 14.30 4.54 -16.19
N THR A 71 13.25 4.06 -15.52
CA THR A 71 11.88 4.03 -16.06
C THR A 71 11.10 5.30 -15.71
N TYR A 72 11.22 5.78 -14.47
CA TYR A 72 10.40 6.88 -13.93
C TYR A 72 11.22 8.16 -13.81
N ARG A 73 11.71 8.67 -14.95
CA ARG A 73 12.41 9.95 -15.03
C ARG A 73 11.43 11.08 -15.27
N PHE A 74 11.27 11.92 -14.26
CA PHE A 74 10.48 13.15 -14.37
C PHE A 74 11.32 14.26 -15.00
N ASP A 75 10.64 15.24 -15.60
CA ASP A 75 11.28 16.42 -16.16
C ASP A 75 11.97 17.25 -15.05
N SER A 76 13.10 17.87 -15.38
CA SER A 76 13.90 18.67 -14.44
C SER A 76 13.19 19.94 -13.97
N PHE A 77 12.13 20.36 -14.67
CA PHE A 77 11.32 21.52 -14.31
C PHE A 77 10.10 21.17 -13.43
N GLY A 78 9.82 19.88 -13.23
CA GLY A 78 8.73 19.42 -12.38
C GLY A 78 9.15 19.17 -10.92
N GLU A 79 8.21 19.28 -9.98
CA GLU A 79 8.43 18.87 -8.58
C GLU A 79 8.20 17.36 -8.35
N GLY A 80 7.76 16.63 -9.38
CA GLY A 80 7.47 15.19 -9.30
C GLY A 80 8.73 14.34 -9.25
N PHE A 81 8.66 13.23 -8.51
CA PHE A 81 9.76 12.28 -8.37
C PHE A 81 9.23 10.89 -7.98
N VAL A 82 10.01 9.87 -8.31
CA VAL A 82 9.92 8.55 -7.66
C VAL A 82 11.27 8.30 -7.01
N GLU A 83 11.29 8.29 -5.68
CA GLU A 83 12.52 8.16 -4.88
C GLU A 83 12.46 6.88 -4.06
N ILE A 84 13.49 6.04 -4.19
CA ILE A 84 13.62 4.83 -3.39
C ILE A 84 14.37 5.16 -2.11
N LEU A 85 13.76 4.76 -1.00
CA LEU A 85 14.29 4.96 0.34
C LEU A 85 14.56 3.58 0.90
N ALA A 86 15.84 3.23 0.93
CA ALA A 86 16.29 1.97 1.49
C ALA A 86 16.37 2.09 3.01
N ALA A 87 16.19 0.97 3.70
CA ALA A 87 16.53 0.89 5.12
C ALA A 87 18.02 1.21 5.30
N GLU A 88 18.31 2.31 5.99
CA GLU A 88 19.67 2.72 6.34
C GLU A 88 19.95 2.38 7.80
N GLN A 89 21.14 1.86 8.07
CA GLN A 89 21.67 1.81 9.43
C GLN A 89 22.31 3.16 9.73
N THR A 90 21.83 3.82 10.77
CA THR A 90 22.40 5.08 11.26
C THR A 90 23.27 4.80 12.47
N MET A 91 24.15 5.74 12.83
CA MET A 91 24.98 5.62 14.04
C MET A 91 24.14 5.48 15.33
N GLU A 92 22.90 5.96 15.32
CA GLU A 92 21.97 5.93 16.46
C GLU A 92 21.02 4.72 16.42
N ASP A 93 20.76 4.14 15.24
CA ASP A 93 19.88 2.98 15.07
C ASP A 93 20.41 2.04 13.98
N MET A 94 20.96 0.92 14.45
CA MET A 94 21.51 -0.16 13.61
C MET A 94 20.44 -1.15 13.17
N ASN A 95 19.18 -0.99 13.61
CA ASN A 95 18.13 -1.93 13.27
C ASN A 95 17.58 -1.64 11.87
N TRP A 96 17.28 -2.72 11.14
CA TRP A 96 16.45 -2.66 9.94
C TRP A 96 15.02 -2.17 10.29
N TYR A 97 14.16 -2.01 9.29
CA TYR A 97 12.73 -1.76 9.54
C TYR A 97 12.14 -2.92 10.35
N GLN A 98 11.55 -2.59 11.50
CA GLN A 98 10.91 -3.57 12.38
C GLN A 98 9.49 -3.94 11.92
N GLY A 99 8.97 -3.22 10.92
CA GLY A 99 7.67 -3.43 10.32
C GLY A 99 7.33 -2.35 9.30
N THR A 100 6.14 -2.43 8.69
CA THR A 100 5.65 -1.45 7.72
C THR A 100 5.49 -0.05 8.34
N ALA A 101 4.92 0.02 9.55
CA ALA A 101 4.76 1.27 10.27
C ALA A 101 6.13 1.88 10.67
N ASP A 102 7.09 1.04 11.07
CA ASP A 102 8.44 1.49 11.42
C ASP A 102 9.19 2.05 10.20
N ALA A 103 8.99 1.46 9.02
CA ALA A 103 9.54 1.97 7.77
C ALA A 103 9.07 3.41 7.48
N VAL A 104 7.78 3.69 7.65
CA VAL A 104 7.23 5.04 7.50
C VAL A 104 7.78 5.96 8.59
N ARG A 105 7.79 5.51 9.86
CA ARG A 105 8.29 6.26 11.02
C ARG A 105 9.72 6.76 10.83
N LYS A 106 10.64 5.86 10.46
CA LYS A 106 12.06 6.21 10.24
C LYS A 106 12.24 7.22 9.11
N GLN A 107 11.31 7.23 8.16
CA GLN A 107 11.37 8.06 6.98
C GLN A 107 10.51 9.34 7.05
N LEU A 108 9.87 9.59 8.19
CA LEU A 108 9.04 10.78 8.38
C LEU A 108 9.78 12.07 8.06
N ARG A 109 11.06 12.19 8.38
CA ARG A 109 11.85 13.40 8.07
C ARG A 109 11.86 13.71 6.56
N SER A 110 12.05 12.69 5.74
CA SER A 110 12.08 12.82 4.27
C SER A 110 10.69 13.02 3.68
N ILE A 111 9.66 12.42 4.30
CA ILE A 111 8.27 12.63 3.89
C ILE A 111 7.84 14.09 4.19
N HIS A 112 8.13 14.58 5.40
CA HIS A 112 7.79 15.95 5.84
C HIS A 112 8.63 17.03 5.17
N SER A 113 9.84 16.73 4.68
CA SER A 113 10.66 17.73 3.97
C SER A 113 10.05 18.14 2.63
N ARG A 114 9.12 17.33 2.09
CA ARG A 114 8.41 17.61 0.85
C ARG A 114 7.07 18.30 1.16
N ARG A 115 6.67 19.23 0.30
CA ARG A 115 5.35 19.88 0.38
C ARG A 115 4.26 18.88 0.00
N GLY A 116 3.58 18.34 1.02
CA GLY A 116 2.38 17.53 0.92
C GLY A 116 1.64 17.51 2.25
N ASN A 117 0.31 17.53 2.19
CA ASN A 117 -0.55 17.57 3.38
C ASN A 117 -1.23 16.23 3.65
N GLU A 118 -1.17 15.31 2.69
CA GLU A 118 -1.86 14.03 2.70
C GLU A 118 -0.90 12.93 2.24
N VAL A 119 -0.94 11.77 2.90
CA VAL A 119 -0.06 10.65 2.60
C VAL A 119 -0.92 9.45 2.18
N LEU A 120 -0.68 8.95 0.96
CA LEU A 120 -1.32 7.75 0.44
C LEU A 120 -0.39 6.56 0.64
N ILE A 121 -0.71 5.68 1.59
CA ILE A 121 0.05 4.45 1.86
C ILE A 121 -0.43 3.35 0.93
N LEU A 122 0.49 2.72 0.18
CA LEU A 122 0.19 1.67 -0.80
C LEU A 122 1.07 0.45 -0.57
N SER A 123 0.50 -0.74 -0.81
CA SER A 123 1.32 -1.95 -0.90
C SER A 123 2.02 -2.06 -2.25
N GLY A 124 3.30 -2.45 -2.23
CA GLY A 124 4.15 -2.63 -3.41
C GLY A 124 4.01 -3.98 -4.13
N ASP A 125 3.14 -4.87 -3.64
CA ASP A 125 3.12 -6.28 -4.05
C ASP A 125 1.74 -6.81 -4.49
N HIS A 126 0.74 -5.93 -4.59
CA HIS A 126 -0.60 -6.24 -5.09
C HIS A 126 -0.73 -5.91 -6.59
N LEU A 127 -1.43 -6.76 -7.32
CA LEU A 127 -1.79 -6.52 -8.72
C LEU A 127 -3.24 -6.02 -8.81
N TYR A 128 -3.42 -4.73 -9.08
CA TYR A 128 -4.73 -4.10 -9.17
C TYR A 128 -4.68 -2.82 -10.01
N ARG A 129 -5.85 -2.34 -10.45
CA ARG A 129 -6.00 -1.04 -11.07
C ARG A 129 -6.99 -0.22 -10.27
N MET A 130 -6.57 0.93 -9.78
CA MET A 130 -7.40 1.83 -9.00
C MET A 130 -7.09 3.28 -9.38
N ASP A 131 -8.14 4.10 -9.47
CA ASP A 131 -8.02 5.55 -9.52
C ASP A 131 -8.14 6.09 -8.09
N TYR A 132 -7.08 6.73 -7.60
CA TYR A 132 -7.04 7.24 -6.22
C TYR A 132 -7.75 8.59 -6.07
N ARG A 133 -8.13 9.26 -7.16
CA ARG A 133 -8.83 10.56 -7.12
C ARG A 133 -10.13 10.49 -6.32
N PRO A 134 -11.09 9.58 -6.63
CA PRO A 134 -12.32 9.48 -5.86
C PRO A 134 -12.06 9.12 -4.39
N PHE A 135 -11.10 8.24 -4.12
CA PHE A 135 -10.75 7.82 -2.76
C PHE A 135 -10.22 8.97 -1.90
N VAL A 136 -9.29 9.76 -2.44
CA VAL A 136 -8.74 10.93 -1.74
C VAL A 136 -9.80 12.02 -1.60
N GLU A 137 -10.67 12.20 -2.59
CA GLU A 137 -11.75 13.17 -2.52
C GLU A 137 -12.76 12.81 -1.43
N GLU A 138 -13.15 11.53 -1.31
CA GLU A 138 -14.02 11.03 -0.25
C GLU A 138 -13.39 11.19 1.14
N HIS A 139 -12.08 10.92 1.27
CA HIS A 139 -11.32 11.18 2.50
C HIS A 139 -11.43 12.66 2.94
N ARG A 140 -11.24 13.60 2.00
CA ARG A 140 -11.35 15.04 2.27
C ARG A 140 -12.77 15.45 2.63
N GLN A 141 -13.77 14.94 1.91
CA GLN A 141 -15.18 15.26 2.15
C GLN A 141 -15.65 14.79 3.52
N ARG A 142 -15.20 13.61 3.95
CA ARG A 142 -15.51 13.07 5.28
C ARG A 142 -14.69 13.68 6.41
N GLN A 143 -13.62 14.43 6.09
CA GLN A 143 -12.63 14.92 7.05
C GLN A 143 -12.16 13.81 8.01
N ALA A 144 -11.94 12.61 7.47
CA ALA A 144 -11.54 11.46 8.26
C ALA A 144 -10.05 11.56 8.64
N ASP A 145 -9.68 11.08 9.82
CA ASP A 145 -8.25 10.98 10.21
C ASP A 145 -7.51 9.96 9.34
N VAL A 146 -8.18 8.85 9.01
CA VAL A 146 -7.67 7.76 8.16
C VAL A 146 -8.81 7.21 7.32
N SER A 147 -8.55 7.00 6.02
CA SER A 147 -9.43 6.25 5.12
C SER A 147 -8.75 4.95 4.69
N ILE A 148 -9.49 3.85 4.65
CA ILE A 148 -9.00 2.53 4.23
C ILE A 148 -9.80 2.07 3.03
N ALA A 149 -9.11 1.68 1.95
CA ALA A 149 -9.75 1.03 0.82
C ALA A 149 -10.00 -0.44 1.17
N VAL A 150 -11.23 -0.92 0.94
CA VAL A 150 -11.64 -2.27 1.32
C VAL A 150 -12.24 -3.01 0.13
N LYS A 151 -12.15 -4.34 0.17
CA LYS A 151 -12.77 -5.22 -0.81
C LYS A 151 -13.79 -6.14 -0.13
N PRO A 152 -15.00 -6.29 -0.68
CA PRO A 152 -15.94 -7.32 -0.25
C PRO A 152 -15.36 -8.72 -0.49
N VAL A 153 -15.37 -9.57 0.53
CA VAL A 153 -14.90 -10.96 0.47
C VAL A 153 -15.89 -11.91 1.12
N ARG A 154 -15.82 -13.19 0.73
CA ARG A 154 -16.62 -14.26 1.32
C ARG A 154 -15.99 -14.77 2.60
N ARG A 155 -16.75 -15.54 3.39
CA ARG A 155 -16.29 -16.07 4.68
C ARG A 155 -15.02 -16.91 4.55
N GLU A 156 -14.90 -17.70 3.49
CA GLU A 156 -13.78 -18.62 3.30
C GLU A 156 -12.44 -17.90 3.11
N GLN A 157 -12.48 -16.64 2.68
CA GLN A 157 -11.30 -15.81 2.46
C GLN A 157 -10.97 -14.94 3.68
N ALA A 158 -11.91 -14.78 4.60
CA ALA A 158 -11.83 -13.79 5.66
C ALA A 158 -10.75 -14.10 6.70
N SER A 159 -10.48 -15.39 6.97
CA SER A 159 -9.51 -15.84 7.99
C SER A 159 -8.05 -15.56 7.64
N GLU A 160 -7.73 -15.27 6.38
CA GLU A 160 -6.37 -14.91 5.94
C GLU A 160 -6.12 -13.39 5.87
N LEU A 161 -7.16 -12.58 6.08
CA LEU A 161 -7.18 -11.13 5.82
C LEU A 161 -7.50 -10.32 7.08
N GLY A 162 -7.25 -9.02 7.02
CA GLY A 162 -7.73 -8.07 8.01
C GLY A 162 -9.17 -7.67 7.71
N ILE A 163 -10.10 -7.99 8.62
CA ILE A 163 -11.53 -7.75 8.44
C ILE A 163 -11.97 -6.53 9.23
N LEU A 164 -12.75 -5.68 8.56
CA LEU A 164 -13.26 -4.42 9.06
C LEU A 164 -14.78 -4.49 9.20
N GLN A 165 -15.29 -3.94 10.30
CA GLN A 165 -16.71 -3.67 10.47
C GLN A 165 -16.95 -2.18 10.30
N VAL A 166 -18.00 -1.84 9.55
CA VAL A 166 -18.43 -0.46 9.34
C VAL A 166 -19.87 -0.25 9.83
N ASN A 167 -20.18 0.96 10.27
CA ASN A 167 -21.57 1.37 10.55
C ASN A 167 -22.29 1.82 9.27
N GLU A 168 -23.56 2.25 9.41
CA GLU A 168 -24.41 2.72 8.29
C GLU A 168 -23.83 3.95 7.55
N GLU A 169 -22.97 4.73 8.20
CA GLU A 169 -22.30 5.90 7.62
C GLU A 169 -20.97 5.54 6.93
N GLY A 170 -20.58 4.26 6.95
CA GLY A 170 -19.30 3.78 6.40
C GLY A 170 -18.09 4.06 7.30
N ARG A 171 -18.29 4.39 8.58
CA ARG A 171 -17.21 4.54 9.57
C ARG A 171 -16.79 3.18 10.10
N ILE A 172 -15.48 2.96 10.19
CA ILE A 172 -14.89 1.75 10.77
C ILE A 172 -15.14 1.77 12.28
N VAL A 173 -15.81 0.74 12.79
CA VAL A 173 -16.13 0.57 14.22
C VAL A 173 -15.35 -0.57 14.86
N ALA A 174 -14.91 -1.56 14.08
CA ALA A 174 -14.07 -2.65 14.56
C ALA A 174 -13.12 -3.14 13.46
N PHE A 175 -12.00 -3.72 13.89
CA PHE A 175 -11.00 -4.36 13.05
C PHE A 175 -10.48 -5.62 13.73
N CYS A 176 -10.35 -6.70 12.97
CA CYS A 176 -9.74 -7.95 13.42
C CYS A 176 -8.80 -8.48 12.35
N GLU A 177 -7.53 -8.68 12.71
CA GLU A 177 -6.53 -9.28 11.83
C GLU A 177 -6.63 -10.81 11.90
N LYS A 178 -6.95 -11.45 10.77
CA LYS A 178 -6.99 -12.92 10.62
C LYS A 178 -7.86 -13.62 11.67
N PRO A 179 -9.18 -13.32 11.69
CA PRO A 179 -10.11 -13.98 12.62
C PRO A 179 -10.04 -15.50 12.45
N GLN A 180 -9.91 -16.22 13.57
CA GLN A 180 -9.74 -17.68 13.59
C GLN A 180 -10.99 -18.42 14.07
N THR A 181 -11.90 -17.72 14.74
CA THR A 181 -13.12 -18.32 15.32
C THR A 181 -14.37 -17.90 14.57
N ASP A 182 -15.38 -18.77 14.60
CA ASP A 182 -16.69 -18.46 14.01
C ASP A 182 -17.36 -17.27 14.70
N GLU A 183 -17.14 -17.10 16.01
CA GLU A 183 -17.66 -15.97 16.80
C GLU A 183 -17.05 -14.64 16.35
N GLU A 184 -15.73 -14.58 16.11
CA GLU A 184 -15.07 -13.38 15.58
C GLU A 184 -15.57 -13.04 14.18
N LEU A 185 -15.73 -14.04 13.32
CA LEU A 185 -16.26 -13.85 11.97
C LEU A 185 -17.71 -13.34 12.03
N ASP A 186 -18.57 -14.00 12.80
CA ASP A 186 -19.99 -13.62 12.89
C ASP A 186 -20.19 -12.21 13.43
N ALA A 187 -19.34 -11.76 14.37
CA ALA A 187 -19.36 -10.40 14.89
C ALA A 187 -19.02 -9.32 13.85
N LEU A 188 -18.23 -9.67 12.83
CA LEU A 188 -17.74 -8.76 11.78
C LEU A 188 -18.56 -8.83 10.49
N ARG A 189 -19.56 -9.71 10.44
CA ARG A 189 -20.40 -9.90 9.26
C ARG A 189 -21.27 -8.67 9.01
N LEU A 190 -21.30 -8.23 7.76
CA LEU A 190 -22.19 -7.16 7.32
C LEU A 190 -23.63 -7.67 7.17
N PRO A 191 -24.64 -6.82 7.46
CA PRO A 191 -26.04 -7.18 7.27
C PRO A 191 -26.39 -7.42 5.79
N GLN A 192 -25.70 -6.74 4.87
CA GLN A 192 -25.85 -6.89 3.43
C GLN A 192 -24.48 -6.85 2.74
N ALA A 193 -24.30 -7.67 1.71
CA ALA A 193 -23.07 -7.67 0.92
C ALA A 193 -22.97 -6.39 0.07
N PRO A 194 -21.85 -5.65 0.16
CA PRO A 194 -21.60 -4.52 -0.71
C PRO A 194 -21.15 -5.02 -2.09
N GLY A 195 -21.97 -4.79 -3.12
CA GLY A 195 -21.64 -5.08 -4.51
C GLY A 195 -22.45 -6.24 -5.12
N ASP A 196 -21.87 -6.86 -6.15
CA ASP A 196 -22.59 -7.82 -7.01
C ASP A 196 -22.63 -9.24 -6.45
N ASP A 197 -21.69 -9.62 -5.55
CA ASP A 197 -21.63 -10.94 -4.95
C ASP A 197 -22.41 -10.98 -3.63
N PRO A 198 -23.57 -11.64 -3.56
CA PRO A 198 -24.42 -11.66 -2.36
C PRO A 198 -23.79 -12.41 -1.18
N GLU A 199 -22.76 -13.24 -1.42
CA GLU A 199 -22.06 -13.99 -0.37
C GLU A 199 -20.86 -13.21 0.23
N ALA A 200 -20.49 -12.07 -0.37
CA ALA A 200 -19.36 -11.26 0.05
C ALA A 200 -19.71 -10.33 1.23
N CYS A 201 -20.08 -10.92 2.37
CA CYS A 201 -20.56 -10.20 3.55
C CYS A 201 -19.45 -9.65 4.48
N TYR A 202 -18.20 -9.59 4.05
CA TYR A 202 -17.07 -9.12 4.87
C TYR A 202 -16.25 -8.08 4.10
N LEU A 203 -15.74 -7.06 4.79
CA LEU A 203 -14.83 -6.06 4.20
C LEU A 203 -13.40 -6.39 4.60
N ALA A 204 -12.57 -6.72 3.61
CA ALA A 204 -11.15 -6.95 3.81
C ALA A 204 -10.31 -5.75 3.39
N SER A 205 -9.27 -5.43 4.18
CA SER A 205 -8.23 -4.43 3.85
C SER A 205 -7.14 -4.98 2.94
#